data_AF-S6GIT2-F1
#
_entry.id   AF-S6GIT2-F1
#
_cell.length_a   1.000
_cell.length_b   1.000
_cell.length_c   1.000
_cell.angle_alpha   90.00
_cell.angle_beta   90.00
_cell.angle_gamma   90.00
#
_symmetry.space_group_name_H-M   'P 1'
#
loop_
_entity.id
_entity.type
_entity.pdbx_description
1 polymer ?
#
loop_
_entity_poly.entity_id
_entity_poly.type
_entity_poly.pdbx_seq_one_letter_code
_entity_poly.pdbx_strand_id
1 'polypeptide(L)'
;MFGIHGEYQLQQEGDILIIHSKGPFNTKLVDQFSTEMETIIKNLPAAWGQVVFLAEDSMLPPDAEKSLQKACSRRREQGLTASAIIFVSAATTFTMRAQVCRIYDHVGIHYQFFDDSAAAQAWVATKLKF
;
A
#
# COMPACT_ATOMS: atom_id res chain seq x y z
N MET A 1 -0.63 29.46 -1.40
CA MET A 1 0.24 28.34 -1.77
C MET A 1 -0.38 27.09 -1.18
N PHE A 2 -0.98 26.22 -2.01
CA PHE A 2 -1.58 24.97 -1.52
C PHE A 2 -0.46 23.95 -1.37
N GLY A 3 -0.02 23.78 -0.13
CA GLY A 3 1.04 22.85 0.24
C GLY A 3 0.70 21.43 -0.20
N ILE A 4 1.73 20.64 -0.43
CA ILE A 4 1.58 19.20 -0.64
C ILE A 4 0.85 18.65 0.60
N HIS A 5 -0.42 18.32 0.43
CA HIS A 5 -1.22 17.70 1.46
C HIS A 5 -1.02 16.20 1.29
N GLY A 6 -0.47 15.56 2.32
CA GLY A 6 -0.13 14.15 2.38
C GLY A 6 1.36 13.86 2.28
N GLU A 7 1.81 12.88 3.06
CA GLU A 7 3.19 12.41 3.14
C GLU A 7 3.21 10.90 2.89
N TYR A 8 4.21 10.42 2.16
CA TYR A 8 4.50 9.00 2.07
C TYR A 8 6.01 8.76 2.17
N GLN A 9 6.37 7.58 2.65
CA GLN A 9 7.75 7.11 2.72
C GLN A 9 7.80 5.66 2.26
N LEU A 10 8.75 5.36 1.39
CA LEU A 10 8.99 4.02 0.86
C LEU A 10 10.34 3.53 1.38
N GLN A 11 10.36 2.32 1.92
CA GLN A 11 11.56 1.68 2.44
C GLN A 11 11.60 0.22 1.97
N GLN A 12 12.61 -0.13 1.19
CA GLN A 12 12.83 -1.50 0.75
C GLN A 12 13.68 -2.26 1.78
N GLU A 13 13.16 -3.37 2.28
CA GLU A 13 13.84 -4.31 3.16
C GLU A 13 13.87 -5.69 2.48
N GLY A 14 14.92 -5.94 1.69
CA GLY A 14 15.04 -7.17 0.92
C GLY A 14 13.93 -7.31 -0.13
N ASP A 15 13.07 -8.31 0.06
CA ASP A 15 11.89 -8.65 -0.74
C ASP A 15 10.58 -8.04 -0.20
N ILE A 16 10.67 -7.22 0.85
CA ILE A 16 9.52 -6.52 1.45
C ILE A 16 9.64 -5.02 1.22
N LEU A 17 8.56 -4.40 0.76
CA LEU A 17 8.44 -2.95 0.62
C LEU A 17 7.56 -2.39 1.73
N ILE A 18 8.13 -1.55 2.57
CA ILE A 18 7.44 -0.85 3.64
C ILE A 18 6.98 0.52 3.13
N ILE A 19 5.69 0.79 3.31
CA ILE A 19 5.02 1.99 2.82
C ILE A 19 4.38 2.67 4.03
N HIS A 20 4.87 3.85 4.37
CA HIS A 20 4.18 4.73 5.31
C HIS A 20 3.42 5.78 4.53
N SER A 21 2.17 6.03 4.88
CA SER A 21 1.36 7.02 4.20
C SER A 21 0.40 7.71 5.15
N LYS A 22 0.30 9.03 4.99
CA LYS A 22 -0.56 9.93 5.77
C LYS A 22 -1.23 10.91 4.82
N GLY A 23 -2.53 11.10 4.96
CA GLY A 23 -3.30 12.01 4.14
C GLY A 23 -3.21 13.48 4.58
N PRO A 24 -4.00 14.37 3.94
CA PRO A 24 -5.01 14.08 2.91
C PRO A 24 -4.38 13.73 1.57
N PHE A 25 -4.80 12.65 0.91
CA PHE A 25 -4.27 12.31 -0.42
C PHE A 25 -4.91 13.14 -1.54
N ASN A 26 -4.09 13.57 -2.49
CA ASN A 26 -4.54 14.14 -3.76
C ASN A 26 -4.03 13.30 -4.95
N THR A 27 -4.64 13.47 -6.13
CA THR A 27 -4.30 12.68 -7.32
C THR A 27 -2.83 12.80 -7.71
N LYS A 28 -2.22 14.00 -7.60
CA LYS A 28 -0.80 14.20 -7.92
C LYS A 28 0.13 13.40 -7.00
N LEU A 29 -0.19 13.35 -5.71
CA LEU A 29 0.55 12.55 -4.73
C LEU A 29 0.47 11.06 -5.05
N VAL A 30 -0.73 10.58 -5.42
CA VAL A 30 -0.94 9.17 -5.80
C VAL A 30 -0.20 8.81 -7.10
N ASP A 31 -0.17 9.71 -8.07
CA ASP A 31 0.56 9.52 -9.32
C ASP A 31 2.08 9.50 -9.09
N GLN A 32 2.59 10.41 -8.24
CA GLN A 32 4.00 10.45 -7.84
C GLN A 32 4.39 9.17 -7.09
N PHE A 33 3.61 8.78 -6.09
CA PHE A 33 3.79 7.53 -5.35
C PHE A 33 3.80 6.31 -6.28
N SER A 34 2.88 6.26 -7.25
CA SER A 34 2.80 5.14 -8.21
C SER A 34 4.04 5.06 -9.09
N THR A 35 4.56 6.21 -9.53
CA THR A 35 5.77 6.29 -10.36
C THR A 35 7.03 5.86 -9.58
N GLU A 36 7.14 6.29 -8.33
CA GLU A 36 8.27 5.93 -7.46
C GLU A 36 8.23 4.44 -7.11
N MET A 37 7.05 3.91 -6.78
CA MET A 37 6.82 2.48 -6.59
C MET A 37 7.24 1.66 -7.82
N GLU A 38 6.85 2.06 -9.03
CA GLU A 38 7.24 1.36 -10.27
C GLU A 38 8.76 1.31 -10.46
N THR A 39 9.49 2.33 -9.98
CA THR A 39 10.96 2.34 -10.02
C THR A 39 11.55 1.34 -9.02
N ILE A 40 11.01 1.28 -7.80
CA ILE A 40 11.47 0.36 -6.75
C ILE A 40 11.17 -1.10 -7.15
N ILE A 41 9.97 -1.37 -7.67
CA ILE A 41 9.53 -2.73 -8.04
C ILE A 41 10.42 -3.36 -9.10
N LYS A 42 11.00 -2.57 -10.00
CA LYS A 42 11.97 -3.08 -11.00
C LYS A 42 13.23 -3.69 -10.36
N ASN A 43 13.56 -3.31 -9.14
CA ASN A 43 14.70 -3.83 -8.38
C ASN A 43 14.28 -4.90 -7.35
N LEU A 44 12.98 -5.22 -7.25
CA LEU A 44 12.48 -6.28 -6.39
C LEU A 44 12.61 -7.65 -7.08
N PRO A 45 12.73 -8.74 -6.29
CA PRO A 45 12.67 -10.09 -6.82
C PRO A 45 11.31 -10.40 -7.45
N ALA A 46 11.25 -11.52 -8.18
CA ALA A 46 10.03 -11.96 -8.88
C ALA A 46 8.83 -12.22 -7.95
N ALA A 47 9.07 -12.48 -6.67
CA ALA A 47 8.06 -12.54 -5.63
C ALA A 47 8.45 -11.57 -4.51
N TRP A 48 7.58 -10.62 -4.20
CA TRP A 48 7.80 -9.63 -3.16
C TRP A 48 6.50 -9.31 -2.42
N GLY A 49 6.63 -8.72 -1.25
CA GLY A 49 5.51 -8.35 -0.41
C GLY A 49 5.56 -6.89 0.01
N GLN A 50 4.47 -6.39 0.56
CA GLN A 50 4.44 -5.02 1.08
C GLN A 50 3.77 -4.94 2.46
N VAL A 51 4.21 -3.96 3.25
CA VAL A 51 3.60 -3.60 4.53
C VAL A 51 3.19 -2.14 4.44
N VAL A 52 1.89 -1.88 4.54
CA VAL A 52 1.29 -0.55 4.35
C VAL A 52 0.79 -0.01 5.69
N PHE A 53 1.39 1.08 6.14
CA PHE A 53 0.93 1.87 7.27
C PHE A 53 0.07 3.02 6.77
N LEU A 54 -1.20 2.99 7.15
CA LEU A 54 -2.19 4.02 6.84
C LEU A 54 -2.48 4.85 8.10
N ALA A 55 -2.07 6.10 8.08
CA ALA A 55 -2.38 7.08 9.14
C ALA A 55 -3.62 7.91 8.79
N GLU A 56 -3.94 8.90 9.64
CA GLU A 56 -5.10 9.79 9.52
C GLU A 56 -5.25 10.42 8.11
N ASP A 57 -6.49 10.73 7.75
CA ASP A 57 -6.90 11.37 6.48
C ASP A 57 -6.50 10.64 5.19
N SER A 58 -6.10 9.37 5.28
CA SER A 58 -5.67 8.57 4.12
C SER A 58 -6.83 8.01 3.28
N MET A 59 -8.01 8.64 3.29
CA MET A 59 -9.10 8.29 2.39
C MET A 59 -8.80 8.78 0.97
N LEU A 60 -9.00 7.90 -0.01
CA LEU A 60 -8.78 8.22 -1.41
C LEU A 60 -10.07 8.74 -2.04
N PRO A 61 -10.02 9.87 -2.79
CA PRO A 61 -11.09 10.23 -3.71
C PRO A 61 -11.35 9.13 -4.75
N PRO A 62 -12.57 9.01 -5.31
CA PRO A 62 -12.91 7.94 -6.26
C PRO A 62 -11.97 7.80 -7.46
N ASP A 63 -11.47 8.91 -8.00
CA ASP A 63 -10.52 8.89 -9.12
C ASP A 63 -9.15 8.36 -8.70
N ALA A 64 -8.69 8.72 -7.49
CA ALA A 64 -7.47 8.20 -6.91
C ALA A 64 -7.59 6.71 -6.54
N GLU A 65 -8.75 6.24 -6.09
CA GLU A 65 -9.04 4.82 -5.85
C GLU A 65 -8.88 4.01 -7.15
N LYS A 66 -9.42 4.50 -8.28
CA LYS A 66 -9.24 3.85 -9.60
C LYS A 66 -7.79 3.83 -10.06
N SER A 67 -7.06 4.92 -9.87
CA SER A 67 -5.62 4.95 -10.19
C SER A 67 -4.84 3.94 -9.33
N LEU A 68 -5.14 3.86 -8.04
CA LEU A 68 -4.49 2.90 -7.14
C LEU A 68 -4.86 1.45 -7.47
N GLN A 69 -6.10 1.17 -7.88
CA GLN A 69 -6.50 -0.16 -8.39
C GLN A 69 -5.65 -0.59 -9.59
N LYS A 70 -5.49 0.30 -10.58
CA LYS A 70 -4.62 0.03 -11.75
C LYS A 70 -3.17 -0.20 -11.34
N ALA A 71 -2.64 0.63 -10.44
CA ALA A 71 -1.29 0.46 -9.92
C ALA A 71 -1.13 -0.87 -9.16
N CYS A 72 -2.12 -1.27 -8.36
CA CYS A 72 -2.11 -2.56 -7.67
C CYS A 72 -2.19 -3.75 -8.62
N SER A 73 -2.93 -3.65 -9.72
CA SER A 73 -2.94 -4.71 -10.76
C SER A 73 -1.56 -4.91 -11.36
N ARG A 74 -0.88 -3.81 -11.71
CA ARG A 74 0.50 -3.86 -12.23
C ARG A 74 1.46 -4.47 -11.21
N ARG A 75 1.35 -4.09 -9.94
CA ARG A 75 2.17 -4.66 -8.84
C ARG A 75 2.01 -6.18 -8.76
N ARG A 76 0.78 -6.67 -8.83
CA ARG A 76 0.47 -8.11 -8.83
C ARG A 76 1.08 -8.82 -10.03
N GLU A 77 0.94 -8.24 -11.23
CA GLU A 77 1.56 -8.75 -12.45
C GLU A 77 3.10 -8.75 -12.36
N GLN A 78 3.68 -7.88 -11.54
CA GLN A 78 5.11 -7.74 -11.27
C GLN A 78 5.57 -8.47 -9.99
N GLY A 79 4.78 -9.39 -9.44
CA GLY A 79 5.24 -10.28 -8.36
C GLY A 79 4.76 -9.96 -6.95
N LEU A 80 3.87 -8.97 -6.77
CA LEU A 80 3.27 -8.70 -5.47
C LEU A 80 2.45 -9.91 -5.00
N THR A 81 2.94 -10.59 -3.96
CA THR A 81 2.38 -11.84 -3.44
C THR A 81 1.48 -11.62 -2.24
N ALA A 82 1.85 -10.66 -1.36
CA ALA A 82 1.09 -10.37 -0.15
C ALA A 82 1.22 -8.91 0.28
N SER A 83 0.14 -8.35 0.83
CA SER A 83 0.08 -7.00 1.39
C SER A 83 -0.43 -7.04 2.83
N ALA A 84 0.39 -6.66 3.80
CA ALA A 84 -0.06 -6.45 5.17
C ALA A 84 -0.44 -4.97 5.38
N ILE A 85 -1.51 -4.70 6.12
CA ILE A 85 -2.02 -3.34 6.33
C ILE A 85 -2.15 -3.05 7.82
N ILE A 86 -1.62 -1.92 8.25
CA ILE A 86 -1.67 -1.44 9.63
C ILE A 86 -2.30 -0.04 9.64
N PHE A 87 -3.33 0.14 10.46
CA PHE A 87 -3.95 1.45 10.68
C PHE A 87 -3.34 2.08 11.94
N VAL A 88 -2.58 3.16 11.79
CA VAL A 88 -1.73 3.72 12.87
C VAL A 88 -2.54 4.53 13.88
N SER A 89 -3.61 5.19 13.44
CA SER A 89 -4.54 5.96 14.27
C SER A 89 -5.62 6.45 13.32
N ALA A 90 -6.83 5.89 13.34
CA ALA A 90 -7.91 6.49 12.57
C ALA A 90 -9.24 6.35 13.30
N ALA A 91 -9.89 7.48 13.57
CA ALA A 91 -11.30 7.52 13.94
C ALA A 91 -12.21 6.93 12.83
N THR A 92 -11.67 6.82 11.60
CA THR A 92 -12.37 6.40 10.38
C THR A 92 -11.84 5.08 9.79
N THR A 93 -11.27 4.20 10.63
CA THR A 93 -10.70 2.91 10.20
C THR A 93 -11.68 2.06 9.39
N PHE A 94 -12.98 2.12 9.69
CA PHE A 94 -13.97 1.29 8.99
C PHE A 94 -14.10 1.63 7.50
N THR A 95 -14.24 2.91 7.16
CA THR A 95 -14.40 3.35 5.75
C THR A 95 -13.12 3.13 4.96
N MET A 96 -11.96 3.41 5.56
CA MET A 96 -10.66 3.16 4.94
C MET A 96 -10.43 1.67 4.71
N ARG A 97 -10.76 0.83 5.70
CA ARG A 97 -10.70 -0.63 5.56
C ARG A 97 -11.58 -1.13 4.43
N ALA A 98 -12.83 -0.66 4.36
CA ALA A 98 -13.73 -1.00 3.26
C ALA A 98 -13.17 -0.57 1.90
N GLN A 99 -12.53 0.59 1.81
CA GLN A 99 -11.87 1.06 0.59
C GLN A 99 -10.69 0.16 0.20
N VAL A 100 -9.80 -0.18 1.13
CA VAL A 100 -8.68 -1.10 0.89
C VAL A 100 -9.17 -2.47 0.42
N CYS A 101 -10.19 -3.04 1.10
CA CYS A 101 -10.78 -4.32 0.70
C CYS A 101 -11.29 -4.27 -0.74
N ARG A 102 -12.07 -3.25 -1.14
CA ARG A 102 -12.54 -3.11 -2.53
C ARG A 102 -11.42 -3.11 -3.55
N ILE A 103 -10.32 -2.40 -3.27
CA ILE A 103 -9.17 -2.32 -4.18
C ILE A 103 -8.50 -3.69 -4.30
N TYR A 104 -8.19 -4.34 -3.17
CA TYR A 104 -7.42 -5.57 -3.17
C TYR A 104 -8.24 -6.79 -3.60
N ASP A 105 -9.51 -6.87 -3.24
CA ASP A 105 -10.44 -7.91 -3.69
C ASP A 105 -10.64 -7.83 -5.21
N HIS A 106 -10.76 -6.61 -5.76
CA HIS A 106 -10.91 -6.40 -7.20
C HIS A 106 -9.68 -6.87 -7.99
N VAL A 107 -8.49 -6.69 -7.42
CA VAL A 107 -7.22 -7.04 -8.07
C VAL A 107 -6.78 -8.49 -7.78
N GLY A 108 -7.31 -9.11 -6.73
CA GLY A 108 -6.92 -10.45 -6.29
C GLY A 108 -5.57 -10.48 -5.58
N ILE A 109 -5.27 -9.47 -4.76
CA ILE A 109 -4.07 -9.45 -3.91
C ILE A 109 -4.40 -10.17 -2.61
N HIS A 110 -3.49 -11.01 -2.09
CA HIS A 110 -3.62 -11.54 -0.73
C HIS A 110 -3.28 -10.48 0.29
N TYR A 111 -4.19 -10.21 1.22
CA TYR A 111 -3.97 -9.20 2.24
C TYR A 111 -4.49 -9.59 3.61
N GLN A 112 -3.88 -8.98 4.63
CA GLN A 112 -4.31 -9.13 6.02
C GLN A 112 -4.04 -7.86 6.81
N PHE A 113 -4.94 -7.56 7.76
CA PHE A 113 -4.80 -6.42 8.65
C PHE A 113 -4.11 -6.82 9.95
N PHE A 114 -3.27 -5.92 10.46
CA PHE A 114 -2.50 -6.11 11.67
C PHE A 114 -2.51 -4.82 12.50
N ASP A 115 -2.31 -4.97 13.80
CA ASP A 115 -2.09 -3.87 14.74
C ASP A 115 -0.60 -3.70 15.10
N ASP A 116 0.24 -4.67 14.71
CA ASP A 116 1.66 -4.74 15.03
C ASP A 116 2.51 -4.92 13.77
N SER A 117 3.59 -4.14 13.67
CA SER A 117 4.49 -4.15 12.51
C SER A 117 5.32 -5.42 12.40
N ALA A 118 5.77 -5.99 13.53
CA ALA A 118 6.57 -7.20 13.52
C ALA A 118 5.74 -8.41 13.06
N ALA A 119 4.49 -8.52 13.53
CA ALA A 119 3.55 -9.55 13.08
C ALA A 119 3.22 -9.42 11.59
N ALA A 120 3.01 -8.19 11.10
CA ALA A 120 2.75 -7.93 9.69
C ALA A 120 3.91 -8.36 8.79
N GLN A 121 5.14 -7.94 9.13
CA GLN A 121 6.34 -8.30 8.37
C GLN A 121 6.58 -9.82 8.40
N ALA A 122 6.45 -10.46 9.57
CA ALA A 122 6.59 -11.90 9.70
C ALA A 122 5.58 -12.65 8.82
N TRP A 123 4.32 -12.21 8.81
CA TRP A 123 3.30 -12.81 7.95
C TRP A 123 3.64 -12.65 6.47
N VAL A 124 4.03 -11.45 6.01
CA VAL A 124 4.44 -11.23 4.62
C VAL A 124 5.60 -12.15 4.27
N ALA A 125 6.64 -12.22 5.11
CA ALA A 125 7.77 -13.11 4.89
C ALA A 125 7.37 -14.59 4.78
N THR A 126 6.36 -15.03 5.55
CA THR A 126 5.82 -16.40 5.39
C THR A 126 5.14 -16.63 4.05
N LYS A 127 4.58 -15.58 3.43
CA LYS A 127 3.94 -15.63 2.10
C LYS A 127 4.93 -15.59 0.94
N LEU A 128 6.19 -15.24 1.19
CA LEU A 128 7.23 -15.20 0.16
C LEU A 128 8.09 -16.47 0.11
N LYS A 129 8.01 -17.33 1.14
CA LYS A 129 8.78 -18.58 1.25
C LYS A 129 8.22 -19.76 0.45
N PHE A 130 7.47 -19.50 -0.61
CA PHE A 130 6.83 -20.52 -1.45
C PHE A 130 7.59 -20.73 -2.76
#